data_AF-A0A514XF55-F1
#
_entry.id   AF-A0A514XF55-F1
#
_cell.length_a   1.000
_cell.length_b   1.000
_cell.length_c   1.000
_cell.angle_alpha   90.00
_cell.angle_beta   90.00
_cell.angle_gamma   90.00
#
_symmetry.space_group_name_H-M   'P 1'
#
loop_
_entity.id
_entity.type
_entity.pdbx_description
1 polymer ?
#
loop_
_entity_poly.entity_id
_entity_poly.type
_entity_poly.pdbx_seq_one_letter_code
_entity_poly.pdbx_strand_id
1 'polypeptide(L)' 'MKFVEIKDLSVTELKKKRAALSEELFQARIKNSIGQLSNPIEIRDLRRSIAKINTAIVKKVAR' A
#
# COMPACT_ATOMS: atom_id res chain seq x y z
N MET A 1 -4.24 -7.25 -1.08
CA MET A 1 -5.43 -6.56 -0.52
C MET A 1 -6.61 -6.51 -1.49
N LYS A 2 -7.79 -6.96 -1.03
CA LYS A 2 -9.07 -6.75 -1.73
C LYS A 2 -9.58 -5.34 -1.40
N PHE A 3 -10.21 -4.68 -2.38
CA PHE A 3 -10.66 -3.29 -2.25
C PHE A 3 -11.82 -3.12 -1.25
N VAL A 4 -12.55 -4.20 -0.98
CA VAL A 4 -13.71 -4.22 -0.08
C VAL A 4 -13.30 -3.86 1.35
N GLU A 5 -12.24 -4.48 1.87
CA GLU A 5 -11.70 -4.21 3.22
C GLU A 5 -11.15 -2.79 3.40
N ILE A 6 -10.81 -2.11 2.30
CA ILE A 6 -10.25 -0.75 2.31
C ILE A 6 -11.38 0.29 2.37
N LYS A 7 -12.58 -0.04 1.91
CA LYS A 7 -13.71 0.90 1.85
C LYS A 7 -14.30 1.20 3.23
N ASP A 8 -14.28 0.22 4.13
CA ASP A 8 -14.93 0.33 5.45
C ASP A 8 -14.08 1.07 6.50
N LEU A 9 -12.77 1.21 6.26
CA LEU A 9 -11.83 1.87 7.18
C LEU A 9 -11.98 3.40 7.17
N SER A 10 -11.74 4.05 8.31
CA SER A 10 -11.77 5.51 8.41
C SER A 10 -10.61 6.17 7.64
N VAL A 11 -10.75 7.44 7.24
CA VAL A 11 -9.71 8.19 6.52
C VAL A 11 -8.38 8.22 7.31
N THR A 12 -8.47 8.29 8.64
CA THR A 12 -7.31 8.26 9.54
C THR A 12 -6.61 6.89 9.52
N GLU A 13 -7.35 5.80 9.52
CA GLU A 13 -6.83 4.44 9.43
C GLU A 13 -6.23 4.15 8.06
N LEU A 14 -6.84 4.67 6.99
CA LEU A 14 -6.30 4.59 5.63
C LEU A 14 -4.95 5.31 5.52
N LYS A 15 -4.80 6.48 6.14
CA LYS A 15 -3.52 7.19 6.21
C LYS A 15 -2.46 6.39 6.99
N LYS A 16 -2.83 5.79 8.13
CA LYS A 16 -1.93 4.92 8.91
C LYS A 16 -1.48 3.69 8.11
N LYS A 17 -2.41 2.98 7.46
CA LYS A 17 -2.08 1.84 6.59
C LYS A 17 -1.20 2.24 5.40
N ARG A 18 -1.44 3.40 4.80
CA ARG A 18 -0.59 3.94 3.74
C ARG A 18 0.85 4.13 4.21
N ALA A 19 1.06 4.68 5.41
CA ALA A 19 2.39 4.88 5.97
C ALA A 19 3.11 3.54 6.18
N ALA A 20 2.45 2.58 6.82
CA ALA A 20 2.99 1.24 7.04
C ALA A 20 3.39 0.53 5.73
N LEU A 21 2.51 0.55 4.72
CA LEU A 21 2.82 -0.06 3.41
C LEU A 21 3.93 0.67 2.65
N SER A 22 4.12 1.97 2.91
CA SER A 22 5.22 2.74 2.31
C SER A 22 6.57 2.34 2.91
N GLU A 23 6.62 2.11 4.22
CA GLU A 23 7.80 1.57 4.90
C GLU A 23 8.12 0.15 4.41
N GLU A 24 7.10 -0.71 4.29
CA GLU A 24 7.25 -2.07 3.77
C GLU A 24 7.78 -2.07 2.33
N LEU A 25 7.27 -1.17 1.48
CA LEU A 25 7.78 -0.98 0.12
C LEU A 25 9.23 -0.49 0.11
N PHE A 26 9.61 0.38 1.03
CA PHE A 26 10.99 0.84 1.16
C PHE A 26 11.94 -0.31 1.53
N GLN A 27 11.56 -1.14 2.50
CA GLN A 27 12.32 -2.33 2.87
C GLN A 27 12.40 -3.34 1.72
N ALA A 28 11.30 -3.57 1.00
CA ALA A 28 11.28 -4.45 -0.16
C ALA A 28 12.20 -3.94 -1.29
N ARG A 29 12.26 -2.61 -1.50
CA ARG A 29 13.18 -2.00 -2.47
C ARG A 29 14.64 -2.18 -2.08
N ILE A 30 14.97 -2.02 -0.80
CA ILE A 30 16.32 -2.26 -0.29
C ILE A 30 16.71 -3.73 -0.49
N LYS A 31 15.86 -4.66 -0.07
CA LYS A 31 16.08 -6.11 -0.26
C LYS A 31 16.28 -6.48 -1.74
N ASN A 32 15.52 -5.84 -2.63
CA ASN A 32 15.66 -6.02 -4.08
C ASN A 32 16.97 -5.46 -4.61
N SER A 33 17.40 -4.30 -4.12
CA SER A 33 18.67 -3.68 -4.49
C SER A 33 19.88 -4.49 -4.04
N ILE A 34 19.77 -5.20 -2.92
CA ILE A 34 20.80 -6.11 -2.39
C ILE A 34 20.75 -7.49 -3.10
N GLY A 35 19.76 -7.73 -3.97
CA GLY A 35 19.61 -9.00 -4.69
C GLY A 35 19.09 -10.15 -3.84
N GLN A 36 18.62 -9.87 -2.63
CA GLN A 36 18.06 -10.87 -1.69
C GLN A 36 16.53 -10.98 -1.75
N LEU A 37 15.89 -10.33 -2.73
CA LEU A 37 14.44 -10.41 -2.86
C LEU A 37 14.05 -11.69 -3.60
N SER A 38 13.42 -12.60 -2.87
CA SER A 38 12.93 -13.87 -3.40
C SER A 38 11.80 -13.70 -4.41
N ASN A 39 10.97 -12.64 -4.28
CA ASN A 39 9.83 -12.42 -5.17
C ASN A 39 9.60 -10.94 -5.55
N PRO A 40 10.06 -10.49 -6.73
CA PRO A 40 9.83 -9.13 -7.25
C PRO A 40 8.35 -8.74 -7.42
N ILE A 41 7.43 -9.72 -7.48
CA ILE A 41 5.99 -9.48 -7.62
C ILE A 41 5.43 -8.77 -6.38
N GLU A 42 6.00 -9.00 -5.20
CA GLU A 42 5.56 -8.35 -3.95
C GLU A 42 5.67 -6.82 -4.02
N ILE A 43 6.71 -6.28 -4.65
CA ILE A 43 6.87 -4.83 -4.87
C ILE A 43 5.72 -4.28 -5.73
N ARG A 44 5.29 -5.04 -6.74
CA ARG A 44 4.17 -4.64 -7.59
C ARG A 44 2.85 -4.66 -6.81
N ASP A 45 2.65 -5.67 -5.97
CA ASP A 45 1.43 -5.82 -5.18
C ASP A 45 1.34 -4.80 -4.05
N LEU A 46 2.47 -4.45 -3.41
CA LEU A 46 2.58 -3.34 -2.46
C LEU A 46 2.23 -2.00 -3.12
N ARG A 47 2.81 -1.70 -4.30
CA ARG A 47 2.45 -0.48 -5.08
C ARG A 47 0.96 -0.43 -5.39
N ARG A 48 0.38 -1.55 -5.83
CA ARG A 48 -1.04 -1.63 -6.18
C ARG A 48 -1.93 -1.47 -4.95
N SER A 49 -1.49 -1.93 -3.79
CA SER A 49 -2.21 -1.77 -2.52
C SER A 49 -2.20 -0.32 -2.05
N ILE A 50 -1.06 0.37 -2.14
CA ILE A 50 -0.95 1.82 -1.86
C ILE A 50 -1.88 2.62 -2.79
N ALA A 51 -1.89 2.29 -4.09
CA ALA A 51 -2.75 2.96 -5.06
C ALA A 51 -4.24 2.82 -4.69
N LYS A 52 -4.69 1.61 -4.33
CA LYS A 52 -6.06 1.36 -3.88
C LYS A 52 -6.44 2.17 -2.64
N ILE A 53 -5.54 2.29 -1.67
CA ILE A 53 -5.76 3.11 -0.47
C ILE A 53 -5.88 4.59 -0.83
N ASN A 54 -5.00 5.11 -1.68
CA ASN A 54 -5.09 6.50 -2.14
C ASN A 54 -6.40 6.77 -2.86
N THR A 55 -6.84 5.86 -3.74
CA THR A 55 -8.15 5.97 -4.41
C THR A 55 -9.31 5.96 -3.41
N ALA A 56 -9.26 5.13 -2.36
CA ALA A 56 -10.28 5.11 -1.32
C ALA A 56 -10.33 6.41 -0.52
N ILE A 57 -9.17 6.99 -0.19
CA ILE A 57 -9.08 8.30 0.47
C ILE A 57 -9.71 9.38 -0.41
N VAL A 58 -9.34 9.46 -1.70
CA VAL A 58 -9.90 10.46 -2.63
C VAL A 58 -11.41 10.31 -2.76
N LYS A 59 -11.93 9.07 -2.90
CA LYS A 59 -13.37 8.82 -2.94
C LYS A 59 -14.12 9.23 -1.67
N LYS A 60 -13.47 9.21 -0.50
CA LYS A 60 -14.07 9.66 0.77
C LYS A 60 -13.99 11.16 0.99
N VAL A 61 -13.00 11.84 0.40
CA VAL A 61 -12.82 13.30 0.53
C VAL A 61 -13.59 14.08 -0.53
N ALA A 62 -13.76 13.51 -1.72
CA ALA A 62 -14.47 14.14 -2.85
C ALA A 62 -16.00 13.96 -2.79
N ARG A 63 -16.55 13.39 -1.71
CA ARG A 63 -17.98 13.17 -1.50
C ARG A 63 -18.40 13.79 -0.18
#